data_AF-A0A9D6UFT2-F1
#
_entry.id   AF-A0A9D6UFT2-F1
#
_cell.length_a   1.000
_cell.length_b   1.000
_cell.length_c   1.000
_cell.angle_alpha   90.00
_cell.angle_beta   90.00
_cell.angle_gamma   90.00
#
_symmetry.space_group_name_H-M   'P 1'
#
loop_
_entity.id
_entity.type
_entity.pdbx_description
1 polymer ?
#
loop_
_entity_poly.entity_id
_entity_poly.type
_entity_poly.pdbx_seq_one_letter_code
_entity_poly.pdbx_strand_id
1 'polypeptide(L)' 'MARATGRRKTAELSALAPILVIVGMKREAACAAGEGVKTLCSGANVARLRQALDALGETDFSAVVSFGLAGGLDYALR' A
#
# COMPACT_ATOMS: atom_id res chain seq x y z
N MET A 1 18.88 -31.59 10.35
CA MET A 1 17.54 -30.98 10.21
C MET A 1 17.65 -29.83 9.21
N ALA A 2 17.55 -30.13 7.91
CA ALA A 2 17.70 -29.14 6.85
C ALA A 2 16.43 -28.29 6.75
N ARG A 3 16.56 -26.99 7.01
CA ARG A 3 15.50 -26.00 6.88
C ARG A 3 15.11 -25.94 5.40
N ALA A 4 13.89 -26.35 5.07
CA ALA A 4 13.37 -26.24 3.71
C ALA A 4 13.33 -24.75 3.34
N THR A 5 14.33 -24.32 2.55
CA THR A 5 14.36 -23.01 1.90
C THR A 5 13.20 -22.99 0.91
N GLY A 6 12.06 -22.49 1.39
CA GLY A 6 10.85 -22.33 0.58
C GLY A 6 11.20 -21.57 -0.69
N ARG A 7 11.07 -22.26 -1.83
CA ARG A 7 11.16 -21.66 -3.16
C ARG A 7 10.07 -20.59 -3.20
N ARG A 8 10.45 -19.31 -3.14
CA ARG A 8 9.52 -18.21 -3.43
C ARG A 8 9.02 -18.44 -4.85
N LYS A 9 7.86 -19.05 -5.00
CA LYS A 9 7.13 -19.10 -6.25
C LYS A 9 6.73 -17.65 -6.51
N THR A 10 7.36 -16.99 -7.47
CA THR A 10 6.89 -15.69 -7.95
C THR A 10 5.47 -15.91 -8.44
N ALA A 11 4.50 -15.43 -7.68
CA ALA A 11 3.11 -15.57 -8.06
C ALA A 11 2.85 -14.73 -9.31
N GLU A 12 2.11 -15.28 -10.26
CA GLU A 12 1.57 -14.54 -11.39
C GLU A 12 0.67 -13.42 -10.82
N LEU A 13 1.00 -12.16 -11.08
CA LEU A 13 0.25 -11.00 -10.57
C LEU A 13 -1.23 -11.02 -10.98
N SER A 14 -1.53 -11.61 -12.15
CA SER A 14 -2.89 -11.77 -12.68
C SER A 14 -3.78 -12.70 -11.85
N ALA A 15 -3.18 -13.60 -11.05
CA ALA A 15 -3.90 -14.54 -10.20
C ALA A 15 -4.09 -14.03 -8.76
N LEU A 16 -3.56 -12.84 -8.42
CA LEU A 16 -3.62 -12.25 -7.10
C LEU A 16 -4.66 -11.12 -7.04
N ALA A 17 -5.31 -10.96 -5.89
CA ALA A 17 -6.07 -9.75 -5.60
C ALA A 17 -5.13 -8.52 -5.61
N PRO A 18 -5.62 -7.31 -5.94
CA PRO A 18 -4.77 -6.14 -6.03
C PRO A 18 -4.10 -5.80 -4.68
N ILE A 19 -3.02 -5.03 -4.74
CA ILE A 19 -2.41 -4.38 -3.58
C ILE A 19 -3.07 -3.01 -3.39
N LEU A 20 -3.55 -2.71 -2.19
CA LEU A 20 -4.02 -1.38 -1.83
C LEU A 20 -2.85 -0.51 -1.41
N VAL A 21 -2.59 0.59 -2.11
CA VAL A 21 -1.56 1.57 -1.74
C VAL A 21 -2.22 2.87 -1.30
N ILE A 22 -2.06 3.21 -0.03
CA ILE A 22 -2.62 4.40 0.61
C ILE A 22 -1.55 5.50 0.59
N VAL A 23 -1.92 6.67 0.06
CA VAL A 23 -1.02 7.82 -0.10
C VAL A 23 -1.65 9.13 0.39
N GLY A 24 -0.82 10.11 0.69
CA GLY A 24 -1.23 11.44 1.11
C GLY A 24 -1.49 12.40 -0.07
N MET A 25 -0.80 12.22 -1.19
CA MET A 25 -0.75 13.20 -2.28
C MET A 25 -1.00 12.57 -3.66
N LYS A 26 -1.54 13.37 -4.59
CA LYS A 26 -1.76 12.95 -6.00
C LYS A 26 -0.47 12.51 -6.70
N ARG A 27 0.66 13.13 -6.38
CA ARG A 27 1.97 12.77 -6.96
C ARG A 27 2.41 11.38 -6.50
N GLU A 28 2.27 11.08 -5.21
CA GLU A 28 2.54 9.75 -4.64
C GLU A 28 1.63 8.70 -5.28
N ALA A 29 0.35 9.02 -5.49
CA ALA A 29 -0.59 8.13 -6.18
C ALA A 29 -0.15 7.81 -7.61
N ALA A 30 0.35 8.80 -8.35
CA ALA A 30 0.86 8.61 -9.69
C ALA A 30 2.13 7.75 -9.71
N CYS A 31 3.03 7.92 -8.74
CA CYS A 31 4.22 7.08 -8.60
C CYS A 31 3.90 5.62 -8.26
N ALA A 32 2.86 5.39 -7.44
CA ALA A 32 2.46 4.04 -7.03
C ALA A 32 1.55 3.32 -8.04
N ALA A 33 0.98 4.02 -9.01
CA ALA A 33 0.05 3.45 -9.97
C ALA A 33 0.74 2.41 -10.87
N GLY A 34 0.05 1.30 -11.14
CA GLY A 34 0.56 0.22 -11.96
C GLY A 34 -0.42 -0.96 -11.99
N GLU A 35 -0.09 -1.96 -12.80
CA GLU A 35 -0.86 -3.21 -12.86
C GLU A 35 -0.90 -3.89 -11.48
N GLY A 36 -2.07 -4.38 -11.07
CA GLY A 36 -2.26 -5.02 -9.77
C GLY A 36 -2.27 -4.07 -8.57
N VAL A 37 -2.24 -2.73 -8.77
CA VAL A 37 -2.29 -1.75 -7.69
C VAL A 37 -3.57 -0.92 -7.73
N LYS A 38 -4.27 -0.85 -6.59
CA LYS A 38 -5.34 0.11 -6.33
C LYS A 38 -4.80 1.22 -5.42
N THR A 39 -4.72 2.45 -5.91
CA THR A 39 -4.27 3.58 -5.09
C THR A 39 -5.45 4.26 -4.38
N LEU A 40 -5.24 4.67 -3.13
CA LEU A 40 -6.18 5.47 -2.34
C LEU A 40 -5.45 6.73 -1.85
N CYS A 41 -5.79 7.87 -2.44
CA CYS A 41 -5.23 9.17 -2.05
C CYS A 41 -6.15 9.87 -1.04
N SER A 42 -5.71 9.96 0.23
CA SER A 42 -6.47 10.57 1.31
C SER A 42 -6.37 12.10 1.39
N GLY A 43 -5.39 12.70 0.70
CA GLY A 43 -5.11 14.13 0.86
C GLY A 43 -4.49 14.47 2.22
N ALA A 44 -3.80 13.52 2.85
CA ALA A 44 -3.29 13.60 4.23
C ALA A 44 -4.36 13.93 5.28
N ASN A 45 -5.63 13.55 5.01
CA ASN A 45 -6.75 13.78 5.90
C ASN A 45 -7.26 12.44 6.47
N VAL A 46 -7.20 12.30 7.80
CA VAL A 46 -7.57 11.07 8.50
C VAL A 46 -9.05 10.72 8.39
N ALA A 47 -9.94 11.71 8.41
CA ALA A 47 -11.38 11.48 8.30
C ALA A 47 -11.74 10.98 6.89
N ARG A 48 -11.15 11.61 5.87
CA ARG A 48 -11.30 11.17 4.48
C ARG A 48 -10.72 9.78 4.25
N LEU A 49 -9.57 9.46 4.86
CA LEU A 49 -9.01 8.11 4.79
C LEU A 49 -9.98 7.07 5.35
N ARG A 50 -10.52 7.31 6.55
CA ARG A 50 -11.48 6.39 7.19
C ARG A 50 -12.71 6.17 6.31
N GLN A 51 -13.34 7.25 5.85
CA GLN A 51 -14.48 7.17 4.93
C GLN A 51 -14.15 6.38 3.65
N ALA A 52 -12.98 6.60 3.09
CA ALA A 52 -12.55 5.89 1.88
C ALA A 52 -12.29 4.40 2.14
N LEU A 53 -11.74 4.04 3.31
CA LEU A 53 -11.54 2.65 3.72
C LEU A 53 -12.87 1.95 3.98
N ASP A 54 -13.82 2.60 4.67
CA ASP A 54 -15.16 2.05 4.89
C ASP A 54 -15.88 1.80 3.56
N ALA A 55 -15.70 2.70 2.58
CA ALA A 55 -16.26 2.58 1.24
C ALA A 55 -15.63 1.46 0.39
N LEU A 56 -14.49 0.86 0.80
CA LEU A 56 -13.93 -0.31 0.11
C LEU A 56 -14.77 -1.57 0.36
N GLY A 57 -15.58 -1.61 1.43
CA GLY A 57 -16.41 -2.77 1.77
C GLY A 57 -15.59 -4.06 1.92
N GLU A 58 -16.15 -5.18 1.45
CA GLU A 58 -15.50 -6.50 1.49
C GLU A 58 -14.60 -6.76 0.27
N THR A 59 -13.93 -5.73 -0.25
CA THR A 59 -12.94 -5.92 -1.31
C THR A 59 -11.71 -6.64 -0.74
N ASP A 60 -11.39 -7.82 -1.26
CA ASP A 60 -10.16 -8.53 -0.94
C ASP A 60 -8.93 -7.84 -1.55
N PHE A 61 -7.86 -7.75 -0.76
CA PHE A 61 -6.56 -7.26 -1.20
C PHE A 61 -5.47 -8.25 -0.79
N SER A 62 -4.47 -8.46 -1.65
CA SER A 62 -3.33 -9.32 -1.30
C SER A 62 -2.40 -8.66 -0.29
N ALA A 63 -2.38 -7.31 -0.22
CA ALA A 63 -1.62 -6.53 0.74
C ALA A 63 -2.14 -5.10 0.85
N VAL A 64 -1.79 -4.42 1.94
CA VAL A 64 -2.00 -2.99 2.15
C VAL A 64 -0.66 -2.33 2.45
N VAL A 65 -0.36 -1.23 1.74
CA VAL A 65 0.88 -0.45 1.92
C VAL A 65 0.51 1.02 2.17
N SER A 66 1.06 1.62 3.21
CA SER A 66 1.02 3.07 3.39
C SER A 66 2.33 3.66 2.87
N PHE A 67 2.24 4.55 1.87
CA PHE A 67 3.37 5.23 1.27
C PHE A 67 3.17 6.75 1.39
N GLY A 68 4.12 7.41 2.04
CA GLY A 68 4.06 8.85 2.20
C GLY A 68 5.22 9.41 3.00
N LEU A 69 5.20 10.73 3.17
CA LEU A 69 6.20 11.47 3.93
C LEU A 69 5.88 11.44 5.44
N ALA A 70 6.93 11.42 6.24
CA ALA A 70 6.89 11.60 7.68
C ALA A 70 7.94 12.63 8.11
N GLY A 71 7.65 13.39 9.16
CA GLY A 71 8.65 14.25 9.80
C GLY A 71 9.64 13.41 10.60
N GLY A 72 10.91 13.79 10.58
CA GLY A 72 11.93 13.19 11.44
C GLY A 72 11.67 13.54 12.90
N LEU A 73 11.64 12.53 13.77
CA LEU A 73 11.53 12.71 15.22
C LEU A 73 12.89 12.83 15.90
N ASP A 74 13.93 12.25 15.29
CA ASP A 74 15.31 12.38 15.74
C ASP A 74 16.04 13.46 14.94
N TYR A 75 16.32 14.59 15.60
CA TYR A 75 17.01 15.74 14.99
C TYR A 75 18.50 15.48 14.71
N ALA A 76 19.08 14.38 15.20
CA ALA A 76 20.46 13.99 14.90
C ALA A 76 20.59 13.35 13.50
N LEU A 77 19.50 12.82 12.93
CA LEU A 77 19.47 12.12 11.63
C LEU A 77 19.40 13.07 10.42
N ARG A 78 20.14 14.18 10.45
CA ARG A 78 20.13 15.22 9.40
C ARG A 78 20.34 14.70 7.98
#